data_AF-A0A371Z3L9-F1
#
_entry.id   AF-A0A371Z3L9-F1
#
_cell.length_a   1.000
_cell.length_b   1.000
_cell.length_c   1.000
_cell.angle_alpha   90.00
_cell.angle_beta   90.00
_cell.angle_gamma   90.00
#
_symmetry.space_group_name_H-M   'P 1'
#
loop_
_entity.id
_entity.type
_entity.pdbx_description
1 polymer ?
#
loop_
_entity_poly.entity_id
_entity_poly.type
_entity_poly.pdbx_seq_one_letter_code
_entity_poly.pdbx_strand_id
1 'polypeptide(L)'
;LLGGMGGFGMQVYATTISYPLDIGGRPDFSWPSYIPATFELAVLGAVLAGMVGYMVVVRLPRLYDPVDESTAMRGVMTGGYVLVVRSPDAARVREILARHDPLTIEEVAP
;
A
#
# COMPACT_ATOMS: atom_id res chain seq x y z
N LEU A 1 -12.59 -2.57 -10.81
CA LEU A 1 -13.07 -3.08 -12.11
C LEU A 1 -12.42 -4.41 -12.49
N LEU A 2 -11.07 -4.50 -12.57
CA LEU A 2 -10.39 -5.74 -12.96
C LEU A 2 -10.78 -6.97 -12.12
N GLY A 3 -10.82 -6.86 -10.78
CA GLY A 3 -11.24 -7.95 -9.91
C GLY A 3 -12.68 -8.43 -10.16
N GLY A 4 -13.63 -7.50 -10.32
CA GLY A 4 -15.03 -7.83 -10.60
C GLY A 4 -15.24 -8.40 -12.01
N MET A 5 -14.65 -7.80 -13.04
CA MET A 5 -14.74 -8.30 -14.42
C MET A 5 -14.07 -9.67 -14.57
N GLY A 6 -12.89 -9.85 -13.96
CA GLY A 6 -12.21 -11.13 -13.90
C GLY A 6 -13.03 -12.19 -13.18
N GLY A 7 -13.59 -11.86 -12.02
CA GLY A 7 -14.44 -12.77 -11.24
C GLY A 7 -15.74 -13.15 -11.91
N PHE A 8 -16.42 -12.19 -12.55
CA PHE A 8 -17.62 -12.46 -13.33
C PHE A 8 -17.29 -13.31 -14.57
N GLY A 9 -16.27 -12.91 -15.34
CA GLY A 9 -15.84 -13.63 -16.53
C GLY A 9 -15.39 -15.06 -16.24
N MET A 10 -14.69 -15.28 -15.12
CA MET A 10 -14.30 -16.61 -14.66
C MET A 10 -15.50 -17.51 -14.39
N GLN A 11 -16.53 -16.99 -13.71
CA GLN A 11 -17.76 -17.76 -13.43
C GLN A 11 -18.51 -18.11 -14.71
N VAL A 12 -18.65 -17.15 -15.64
CA VAL A 12 -19.25 -17.41 -16.94
C VAL A 12 -18.48 -18.49 -17.69
N TYR A 13 -17.15 -18.35 -17.78
CA TYR A 13 -16.31 -19.34 -18.44
C TYR A 13 -16.48 -20.74 -17.83
N ALA A 14 -16.46 -20.84 -16.49
CA ALA A 14 -16.57 -22.10 -15.79
C ALA A 14 -17.92 -22.80 -16.06
N THR A 15 -19.04 -22.08 -15.93
CA THR A 15 -20.38 -22.69 -15.98
C THR A 15 -20.96 -22.83 -17.38
N THR A 16 -20.51 -22.06 -18.38
CA THR A 16 -21.10 -22.11 -19.74
C THR A 16 -20.17 -22.70 -20.79
N ILE A 17 -18.86 -22.63 -20.61
CA ILE A 17 -17.88 -23.05 -21.64
C ILE A 17 -17.09 -24.26 -21.16
N SER A 18 -16.46 -24.16 -19.99
CA SER A 18 -15.49 -25.17 -19.54
C SER A 18 -16.16 -26.46 -19.11
N TYR A 19 -17.18 -26.37 -18.23
CA TYR A 19 -17.87 -27.56 -17.72
C TYR A 19 -19.30 -27.22 -17.29
N PRO A 20 -20.24 -27.17 -18.25
CA PRO A 20 -21.65 -26.95 -17.95
C PRO A 20 -22.22 -28.08 -17.09
N LEU A 21 -22.86 -27.71 -16.00
CA LEU A 21 -23.40 -28.61 -14.99
C LEU A 21 -24.85 -28.22 -14.70
N ASP A 22 -25.75 -29.19 -14.80
CA ASP A 22 -27.12 -29.02 -14.33
C ASP A 22 -27.14 -29.03 -12.79
N ILE A 23 -27.29 -27.83 -12.20
CA ILE A 23 -27.39 -27.64 -10.76
C ILE A 23 -28.79 -27.12 -10.44
N GLY A 24 -29.70 -28.07 -10.20
CA GLY A 24 -31.08 -27.78 -9.80
C GLY A 24 -31.93 -27.19 -10.92
N GLY A 25 -31.68 -27.59 -12.18
CA GLY A 25 -32.48 -27.21 -13.34
C GLY A 25 -32.32 -25.75 -13.78
N ARG A 26 -31.28 -25.06 -13.29
CA ARG A 26 -31.03 -23.65 -13.62
C ARG A 26 -30.33 -23.52 -14.96
N PRO A 27 -30.49 -22.38 -15.67
CA PRO A 27 -29.70 -22.11 -16.86
C PRO A 27 -28.19 -22.09 -16.55
N ASP A 28 -27.37 -22.62 -17.46
CA ASP A 28 -25.91 -22.59 -17.36
C ASP A 28 -25.35 -21.18 -17.16
N PHE A 29 -26.04 -20.18 -17.73
CA PHE A 29 -25.77 -18.76 -17.49
C PHE A 29 -26.73 -18.19 -16.44
N SER A 30 -26.37 -18.36 -15.17
CA SER A 30 -27.15 -17.91 -14.00
C SER A 30 -26.58 -16.62 -13.39
N TRP A 31 -26.52 -15.55 -14.18
CA TRP A 31 -25.87 -14.28 -13.80
C TRP A 31 -26.26 -13.69 -12.43
N PRO A 32 -27.50 -13.82 -11.90
CA PRO A 32 -27.82 -13.28 -10.56
C PRO A 32 -27.05 -14.01 -9.45
N SER A 33 -26.77 -15.30 -9.62
CA SER A 33 -26.01 -16.09 -8.64
C SER A 33 -24.54 -15.72 -8.59
N TYR A 34 -24.01 -15.07 -9.62
CA TYR A 34 -22.60 -14.68 -9.71
C TYR A 34 -22.29 -13.38 -8.97
N ILE A 35 -23.31 -12.56 -8.68
CA ILE A 35 -23.17 -11.23 -8.09
C ILE A 35 -22.39 -11.26 -6.76
N PRO A 36 -22.69 -12.13 -5.78
CA PRO A 36 -21.97 -12.14 -4.50
C PRO A 36 -20.47 -12.37 -4.67
N ALA A 37 -20.07 -13.40 -5.42
CA ALA A 37 -18.67 -13.70 -5.67
C ALA A 37 -17.97 -12.62 -6.51
N THR A 38 -18.65 -12.06 -7.51
CA THR A 38 -18.14 -10.94 -8.30
C THR A 38 -17.89 -9.70 -7.44
N PHE A 39 -18.80 -9.40 -6.50
CA PHE A 39 -18.65 -8.30 -5.56
C PHE A 39 -17.44 -8.51 -4.65
N GLU A 40 -17.29 -9.70 -4.06
CA GLU A 40 -16.15 -10.04 -3.21
C GLU A 40 -14.82 -9.88 -3.95
N LEU A 41 -14.72 -10.38 -5.19
CA LEU A 41 -13.52 -10.25 -6.02
C LEU A 41 -13.26 -8.81 -6.46
N ALA A 42 -14.31 -8.00 -6.66
CA ALA A 42 -14.16 -6.58 -6.92
C ALA A 42 -13.58 -5.83 -5.71
N VAL A 43 -14.10 -6.10 -4.51
CA VAL A 43 -13.62 -5.51 -3.26
C VAL A 43 -12.20 -5.98 -2.95
N LEU A 44 -11.92 -7.28 -3.06
CA LEU A 44 -10.58 -7.84 -2.88
C LEU A 44 -9.57 -7.17 -3.80
N GLY A 45 -9.89 -7.07 -5.10
CA GLY A 45 -9.04 -6.40 -6.07
C GLY A 45 -8.81 -4.92 -5.75
N ALA A 46 -9.83 -4.21 -5.25
CA ALA A 46 -9.72 -2.82 -4.83
C ALA A 46 -8.81 -2.67 -3.60
N VAL A 47 -8.97 -3.51 -2.58
CA VAL A 47 -8.17 -3.47 -1.35
C VAL A 47 -6.71 -3.84 -1.63
N LEU A 48 -6.45 -4.89 -2.41
CA LEU A 48 -5.09 -5.27 -2.78
C LEU A 48 -4.39 -4.18 -3.58
N ALA A 49 -5.06 -3.63 -4.59
CA ALA A 49 -4.51 -2.52 -5.37
C ALA A 49 -4.29 -1.26 -4.52
N GLY A 50 -5.20 -0.96 -3.60
CA GLY A 50 -5.07 0.14 -2.66
C GLY A 50 -3.89 -0.02 -1.71
N MET A 51 -3.75 -1.20 -1.09
CA MET A 51 -2.65 -1.50 -0.17
C MET A 51 -1.30 -1.45 -0.87
N VAL A 52 -1.15 -2.17 -2.00
CA VAL A 52 0.10 -2.19 -2.76
C VAL A 52 0.40 -0.81 -3.34
N GLY A 53 -0.59 -0.13 -3.91
CA GLY A 53 -0.45 1.22 -4.45
C GLY A 53 -0.01 2.21 -3.39
N TYR A 54 -0.60 2.16 -2.19
CA TYR A 54 -0.19 2.98 -1.06
C TYR A 54 1.28 2.73 -0.72
N MET A 55 1.67 1.47 -0.48
CA MET A 55 3.06 1.12 -0.16
C MET A 55 4.06 1.67 -1.18
N VAL A 56 3.74 1.55 -2.47
CA VAL A 56 4.59 2.06 -3.56
C VAL A 56 4.69 3.58 -3.53
N VAL A 57 3.57 4.29 -3.39
CA VAL A 57 3.53 5.76 -3.40
C VAL A 57 4.31 6.36 -2.23
N VAL A 58 4.12 5.84 -1.02
CA VAL A 58 4.85 6.32 0.17
C VAL A 58 6.26 5.74 0.28
N ARG A 59 6.70 4.92 -0.68
CA ARG A 59 8.02 4.26 -0.71
C ARG A 59 8.33 3.46 0.56
N LEU A 60 7.28 2.87 1.16
CA LEU A 60 7.40 2.01 2.33
C LEU A 60 8.19 0.71 2.12
N PRO A 61 8.31 0.14 0.89
CA PRO A 61 9.24 -0.96 0.60
C PRO A 61 10.72 -0.55 0.70
N ARG A 62 11.05 0.28 1.68
CA ARG A 62 12.38 0.71 2.06
C ARG A 62 12.61 0.24 3.49
N LEU A 63 13.30 -0.90 3.60
CA LEU A 63 13.60 -1.53 4.89
C LEU A 63 14.70 -0.81 5.69
N TYR A 64 15.48 0.04 5.01
CA TYR A 64 16.60 0.76 5.63
C TYR A 64 16.75 2.16 5.03
N ASP A 65 16.93 3.13 5.91
CA ASP A 65 17.40 4.48 5.64
C ASP A 65 18.54 4.82 6.62
N PRO A 66 19.65 5.46 6.19
CA PRO A 66 20.72 5.87 7.12
C PRO A 66 20.25 6.62 8.36
N VAL A 67 19.11 7.34 8.28
CA VAL A 67 18.52 8.04 9.43
C VAL A 67 18.05 7.10 10.55
N ASP A 68 17.84 5.82 10.26
CA ASP A 68 17.40 4.82 11.23
C ASP A 68 18.47 4.56 12.30
N GLU A 69 19.75 4.84 12.02
CA GLU A 69 20.86 4.72 12.97
C GLU A 69 20.98 5.94 13.92
N SER A 70 20.30 7.04 13.63
CA SER A 70 20.36 8.27 14.43
C SER A 70 19.82 8.05 15.85
N THR A 71 20.51 8.60 16.85
CA THR A 71 20.04 8.51 18.24
C THR A 71 18.75 9.29 18.46
N ALA A 72 18.55 10.40 17.74
CA ALA A 72 17.32 11.18 17.75
C ALA A 72 16.09 10.38 17.29
N MET A 73 16.25 9.40 16.38
CA MET A 73 15.14 8.61 15.84
C MET A 73 14.53 7.65 16.87
N ARG A 74 15.30 7.23 17.89
CA ARG A 74 14.85 6.26 18.91
C ARG A 74 13.62 6.72 19.70
N GLY A 75 13.43 8.03 19.86
CA GLY A 75 12.32 8.60 20.62
C GLY A 75 11.04 8.84 19.80
N VAL A 76 11.07 8.68 18.47
CA VAL A 76 9.96 9.10 17.60
C VAL A 76 8.68 8.32 17.88
N MET A 77 8.80 7.02 18.18
CA MET A 77 7.63 6.17 18.47
C MET A 77 7.03 6.43 19.86
N THR A 78 7.73 7.17 20.74
CA THR A 78 7.29 7.45 22.12
C THR A 78 6.93 8.93 22.35
N GLY A 79 6.77 9.70 21.27
CA GLY A 79 6.33 11.11 21.32
C GLY A 79 7.40 12.14 20.95
N GLY A 80 8.59 11.70 20.53
CA GLY A 80 9.60 12.57 19.95
C GLY A 80 9.23 13.03 18.53
N TYR A 81 9.66 14.22 18.16
CA TYR A 81 9.53 14.76 16.81
C TYR A 81 10.92 14.98 16.22
N VAL A 82 11.13 14.48 15.00
CA VAL A 82 12.41 14.61 14.30
C VAL A 82 12.17 15.23 12.93
N LEU A 83 13.00 16.20 12.58
CA LEU A 83 13.04 16.81 11.25
C LEU A 83 14.29 16.32 10.52
N VAL A 84 14.08 15.65 9.38
CA VAL A 84 15.17 15.12 8.54
C VAL A 84 15.28 15.98 7.30
N VAL A 85 16.47 16.55 7.07
CA VAL A 85 16.74 17.40 5.90
C VAL A 85 17.84 16.76 5.07
N ARG A 86 17.54 16.45 3.80
CA ARG A 86 18.52 15.98 2.82
C ARG A 86 18.95 17.15 1.94
N SER A 87 20.15 17.66 2.17
CA SER A 87 20.71 18.80 1.43
C SER A 87 22.20 18.57 1.18
N PRO A 88 22.73 18.97 0.01
CA PRO A 88 24.17 18.99 -0.23
C PRO A 88 24.90 20.05 0.62
N ASP A 89 24.20 21.06 1.13
CA ASP A 89 24.77 22.12 1.97
C ASP A 89 24.39 21.90 3.45
N ALA A 90 25.13 21.02 4.12
CA ALA A 90 24.93 20.69 5.53
C ALA A 90 25.20 21.89 6.46
N ALA A 91 26.18 22.73 6.13
CA ALA A 91 26.56 23.89 6.93
C ALA A 91 25.41 24.89 7.03
N ARG A 92 24.77 25.22 5.91
CA ARG A 92 23.63 26.13 5.88
C ARG A 92 22.41 25.58 6.60
N VAL A 93 22.14 24.28 6.44
CA VAL A 93 21.02 23.62 7.15
C VAL A 93 21.25 23.67 8.66
N ARG A 94 22.46 23.36 9.12
CA ARG A 94 22.82 23.41 10.55
C ARG A 94 22.62 24.81 11.13
N GLU A 95 23.05 25.84 10.41
CA GLU A 95 22.87 27.25 10.80
C GLU A 95 21.37 27.61 10.93
N ILE A 96 20.54 27.15 9.99
CA ILE A 96 19.08 27.37 10.04
C ILE A 96 18.47 26.65 11.24
N LEU A 97 18.77 25.36 11.42
CA LEU A 97 18.20 24.55 12.50
C LEU A 97 18.60 25.10 13.88
N ALA A 98 19.84 25.55 14.05
CA ALA A 98 20.34 26.13 15.30
C ALA A 98 19.55 27.38 15.74
N ARG A 99 18.84 28.07 14.83
CA ARG A 99 18.01 29.23 15.18
C ARG A 99 16.65 28.88 15.80
N HIS A 100 16.25 27.61 15.79
CA HIS A 100 14.91 27.17 16.19
C HIS A 100 14.91 26.34 17.49
N ASP A 101 15.95 26.46 18.31
CA ASP A 101 16.09 25.77 19.62
C ASP A 101 15.84 24.24 19.57
N PRO A 102 16.54 23.49 18.70
CA PRO A 102 16.39 22.04 18.64
C PRO A 102 17.04 21.36 19.84
N LEU A 103 16.43 20.27 20.34
CA LEU A 103 17.00 19.47 21.42
C LEU A 103 18.37 18.86 21.07
N THR A 104 18.54 18.40 19.83
CA THR A 104 19.80 17.79 19.34
C THR A 104 19.87 17.95 17.82
N ILE A 105 21.09 18.14 17.29
CA ILE A 105 21.36 18.15 15.85
C ILE A 105 22.43 17.10 15.54
N GLU A 106 22.03 16.06 14.80
CA GLU A 106 22.92 15.00 14.33
C GLU A 106 23.12 15.12 12.82
N GLU A 107 24.37 14.93 12.38
CA GLU A 107 24.70 14.81 10.96
C GLU A 107 24.87 13.32 10.64
N VAL A 108 24.05 12.82 9.73
CA VAL A 108 24.00 11.41 9.36
C VAL A 108 24.66 11.26 7.99
N ALA A 109 25.75 10.50 7.94
CA ALA A 109 26.42 10.17 6.68
C ALA A 109 25.49 9.32 5.78
N PRO A 110 25.60 9.46 4.45
CA PRO A 110 24.78 8.70 3.51
C PRO A 110 25.05 7.19 3.55
#